data_AF-A0A2E9W0Q8-F1
#
_entry.id   AF-A0A2E9W0Q8-F1
#
_cell.length_a   1.000
_cell.length_b   1.000
_cell.length_c   1.000
_cell.angle_alpha   90.00
_cell.angle_beta   90.00
_cell.angle_gamma   90.00
#
_symmetry.space_group_name_H-M   'P 1'
#
loop_
_entity.id
_entity.type
_entity.pdbx_description
1 polymer ?
#
loop_
_entity_poly.entity_id
_entity_poly.type
_entity_poly.pdbx_seq_one_letter_code
_entity_poly.pdbx_strand_id
1 'polypeptide(L)'
;MFGDHLCLLRGGGDLGTGVALRLHRAGFPVAVCELESPLAVRRTVALSTAVTDGETTVDGLTARRVERSTEVAATAATGVVPVLVSPELPDLSRSVVVDARLAKHVRDTTIGDASLVVALGPGFTAGSDCHAVVETLRGPRLGRVIWEGSSAADTGIPGVVGGQSSERVLRAPTHGTVTWKVEIGDTVGSGDVLGQISGVDVATVLEGAVRGLIGDGSTVEAGMKIGDVDPRGTGTDGGASMWEVSDKALSVGGGVLEAVLTWLDRSS
;
A
#
# COMPACT_ATOMS: atom_id res chain seq x y z
N MET A 1 -4.32 -17.82 20.52
CA MET A 1 -3.68 -16.55 20.92
C MET A 1 -3.83 -15.54 19.80
N PHE A 2 -3.16 -15.65 18.64
CA PHE A 2 -3.30 -14.63 17.58
C PHE A 2 -4.57 -14.76 16.72
N GLY A 3 -5.13 -15.97 16.60
CA GLY A 3 -6.33 -16.26 15.79
C GLY A 3 -7.60 -15.50 16.16
N ASP A 4 -7.67 -14.95 17.38
CA ASP A 4 -8.83 -14.19 17.87
C ASP A 4 -8.68 -12.67 17.62
N HIS A 5 -7.52 -12.22 17.13
CA HIS A 5 -7.19 -10.82 16.91
C HIS A 5 -7.19 -10.48 15.43
N LEU A 6 -8.38 -10.25 14.87
CA LEU A 6 -8.49 -9.79 13.48
C LEU A 6 -7.85 -8.41 13.32
N CYS A 7 -6.89 -8.34 12.39
CA CYS A 7 -6.23 -7.13 11.94
C CYS A 7 -6.86 -6.65 10.64
N LEU A 8 -7.61 -5.55 10.70
CA LEU A 8 -8.25 -4.93 9.56
C LEU A 8 -7.37 -3.80 9.00
N LEU A 9 -6.92 -3.94 7.76
CA LEU A 9 -6.13 -2.94 7.06
C LEU A 9 -7.04 -2.07 6.21
N ARG A 10 -6.91 -0.75 6.35
CA ARG A 10 -7.46 0.20 5.37
C ARG A 10 -6.39 0.44 4.31
N GLY A 11 -6.65 0.01 3.08
CA GLY A 11 -5.71 0.11 1.96
C GLY A 11 -4.85 -1.14 1.78
N GLY A 12 -4.96 -1.77 0.61
CA GLY A 12 -4.21 -2.95 0.15
C GLY A 12 -3.09 -2.63 -0.84
N GLY A 13 -2.61 -1.39 -0.90
CA GLY A 13 -1.47 -0.99 -1.74
C GLY A 13 -0.12 -1.59 -1.29
N ASP A 14 1.00 -1.09 -1.83
CA ASP A 14 2.36 -1.62 -1.56
C ASP A 14 2.67 -1.73 -0.05
N LEU A 15 2.46 -0.66 0.72
CA LEU A 15 2.71 -0.69 2.17
C LEU A 15 1.71 -1.58 2.93
N GLY A 16 0.43 -1.51 2.58
CA GLY A 16 -0.60 -2.38 3.18
C GLY A 16 -0.29 -3.86 2.97
N THR A 17 0.24 -4.21 1.79
CA THR A 17 0.66 -5.59 1.48
C THR A 17 1.84 -6.03 2.35
N GLY A 18 2.83 -5.16 2.56
CA GLY A 18 3.92 -5.43 3.50
C GLY A 18 3.46 -5.64 4.94
N VAL A 19 2.47 -4.87 5.39
CA VAL A 19 1.81 -5.06 6.70
C VAL A 19 1.09 -6.42 6.75
N ALA A 20 0.26 -6.72 5.74
CA ALA A 20 -0.49 -7.96 5.67
C ALA A 20 0.42 -9.18 5.72
N LEU A 21 1.53 -9.17 4.97
CA LEU A 21 2.54 -10.23 4.97
C LEU A 21 3.13 -10.48 6.36
N ARG A 22 3.49 -9.42 7.08
CA ARG A 22 4.13 -9.55 8.40
C ARG A 22 3.16 -10.08 9.45
N LEU A 23 1.93 -9.56 9.47
CA LEU A 23 0.89 -10.00 10.40
C LEU A 23 0.43 -11.44 10.09
N HIS A 24 0.15 -11.75 8.83
CA HIS A 24 -0.29 -13.08 8.40
C HIS A 24 0.76 -14.15 8.72
N ARG A 25 2.04 -13.89 8.38
CA ARG A 25 3.14 -14.84 8.69
C ARG A 25 3.38 -15.03 10.18
N ALA A 26 3.03 -14.05 11.01
CA ALA A 26 3.06 -14.19 12.46
C ALA A 26 1.85 -14.99 13.02
N GLY A 27 0.84 -15.27 12.19
CA GLY A 27 -0.33 -16.06 12.55
C GLY A 27 -1.58 -15.25 12.88
N PHE A 28 -1.60 -13.93 12.59
CA PHE A 28 -2.80 -13.12 12.74
C PHE A 28 -3.76 -13.31 11.56
N PRO A 29 -5.07 -13.38 11.78
CA PRO A 29 -6.03 -13.21 10.70
C PRO A 29 -5.99 -11.76 10.24
N VAL A 30 -5.95 -11.57 8.92
CA VAL A 30 -5.83 -10.26 8.27
C VAL A 30 -6.96 -10.09 7.28
N ALA A 31 -7.54 -8.90 7.22
CA ALA A 31 -8.51 -8.50 6.21
C ALA A 31 -8.15 -7.11 5.66
N VAL A 32 -8.56 -6.80 4.44
CA VAL A 32 -8.30 -5.51 3.78
C VAL A 32 -9.62 -4.87 3.37
N CYS A 33 -9.79 -3.59 3.69
CA CYS A 33 -10.79 -2.72 3.10
C CYS A 33 -10.14 -1.85 2.03
N GLU A 34 -10.76 -1.77 0.86
CA GLU A 34 -10.22 -1.04 -0.29
C GLU A 34 -11.30 -0.29 -1.07
N LEU A 35 -10.88 0.68 -1.88
CA LEU A 35 -11.70 1.38 -2.86
C LEU A 35 -12.17 0.44 -3.97
N GLU A 36 -13.30 0.78 -4.59
CA GLU A 36 -13.80 0.09 -5.79
C GLU A 36 -12.84 0.21 -6.98
N SER A 37 -12.15 1.34 -7.08
CA SER A 37 -11.05 1.57 -8.04
C SER A 37 -9.76 1.86 -7.25
N PRO A 38 -8.96 0.83 -6.93
CA PRO A 38 -7.74 1.02 -6.16
C PRO A 38 -6.72 1.90 -6.87
N LEU A 39 -6.05 2.77 -6.11
CA LEU A 39 -5.07 3.72 -6.63
C LEU A 39 -3.62 3.21 -6.55
N ALA A 40 -3.44 1.91 -6.26
CA ALA A 40 -2.11 1.32 -6.13
C ALA A 40 -1.39 1.34 -7.49
N VAL A 41 -0.20 1.93 -7.51
CA VAL A 41 0.64 1.99 -8.72
C VAL A 41 1.45 0.71 -8.92
N ARG A 42 2.02 0.14 -7.85
CA ARG A 42 2.73 -1.14 -7.92
C ARG A 42 1.74 -2.30 -7.78
N ARG A 43 0.85 -2.46 -8.76
CA ARG A 43 -0.28 -3.43 -8.73
C ARG A 43 0.16 -4.89 -8.62
N THR A 44 1.31 -5.21 -9.19
CA THR A 44 1.93 -6.54 -9.18
C THR A 44 2.30 -7.05 -7.78
N VAL A 45 2.36 -6.14 -6.80
CA VAL A 45 2.70 -6.45 -5.39
C VAL A 45 1.69 -5.83 -4.42
N ALA A 46 0.47 -5.55 -4.89
CA ALA A 46 -0.59 -4.96 -4.09
C ALA A 46 -1.76 -5.94 -3.95
N LEU A 47 -2.18 -6.23 -2.71
CA LEU A 47 -3.37 -7.04 -2.44
C LEU A 47 -4.64 -6.39 -2.98
N SER A 48 -4.64 -5.05 -3.13
CA SER A 48 -5.74 -4.30 -3.74
C SER A 48 -6.10 -4.78 -5.15
N THR A 49 -5.16 -5.43 -5.86
CA THR A 49 -5.39 -6.00 -7.20
C THR A 49 -6.48 -7.08 -7.18
N ALA A 50 -6.73 -7.74 -6.04
CA ALA A 50 -7.86 -8.66 -5.92
C ALA A 50 -9.23 -7.98 -6.15
N VAL A 51 -9.35 -6.65 -5.95
CA VAL A 51 -10.60 -5.93 -6.23
C VAL A 51 -11.01 -6.07 -7.70
N THR A 52 -10.05 -5.93 -8.61
CA THR A 52 -10.26 -6.01 -10.06
C THR A 52 -10.20 -7.45 -10.56
N ASP A 53 -9.23 -8.23 -10.06
CA ASP A 53 -8.88 -9.53 -10.64
C ASP A 53 -9.61 -10.69 -9.92
N GLY A 54 -10.35 -10.38 -8.86
CA GLY A 54 -11.03 -11.35 -7.98
C GLY A 54 -10.11 -12.01 -6.97
N GLU A 55 -8.86 -12.29 -7.35
CA GLU A 55 -7.83 -12.88 -6.49
C GLU A 55 -6.42 -12.43 -6.93
N THR A 56 -5.49 -12.34 -5.99
CA THR A 56 -4.07 -12.12 -6.28
C THR A 56 -3.20 -12.87 -5.27
N THR A 57 -1.98 -13.22 -5.67
CA THR A 57 -0.98 -13.81 -4.76
C THR A 57 0.32 -13.02 -4.84
N VAL A 58 0.78 -12.51 -3.70
CA VAL A 58 2.00 -11.71 -3.58
C VAL A 58 2.90 -12.34 -2.52
N ASP A 59 4.14 -12.69 -2.87
CA ASP A 59 5.11 -13.34 -1.97
C ASP A 59 4.53 -14.54 -1.17
N GLY A 60 3.69 -15.33 -1.84
CA GLY A 60 3.01 -16.51 -1.27
C GLY A 60 1.78 -16.20 -0.41
N LEU A 61 1.39 -14.93 -0.26
CA LEU A 61 0.16 -14.51 0.42
C LEU A 61 -0.96 -14.33 -0.61
N THR A 62 -1.98 -15.16 -0.52
CA THR A 62 -3.18 -15.06 -1.37
C THR A 62 -4.20 -14.12 -0.73
N ALA A 63 -4.69 -13.16 -1.52
CA ALA A 63 -5.79 -12.29 -1.16
C ALA A 63 -6.92 -12.43 -2.17
N ARG A 64 -8.17 -12.46 -1.68
CA ARG A 64 -9.35 -12.73 -2.49
C ARG A 64 -10.44 -11.72 -2.19
N ARG A 65 -11.08 -11.20 -3.24
CA ARG A 65 -12.24 -10.32 -3.09
C ARG A 65 -13.39 -11.07 -2.44
N VAL A 66 -14.05 -10.40 -1.51
CA VAL A 66 -15.31 -10.83 -0.91
C VAL A 66 -16.37 -9.75 -1.12
N GLU A 67 -17.62 -10.16 -1.29
CA GLU A 67 -18.71 -9.21 -1.58
C GLU A 67 -19.36 -8.64 -0.31
N ARG A 68 -19.27 -9.35 0.82
CA ARG A 68 -19.94 -8.97 2.07
C ARG A 68 -19.02 -9.11 3.28
N SER A 69 -19.17 -8.21 4.25
CA SER A 69 -18.42 -8.25 5.51
C SER A 69 -18.60 -9.57 6.28
N THR A 70 -19.75 -10.23 6.13
CA THR A 70 -20.04 -11.54 6.75
C THR A 70 -19.13 -12.67 6.26
N GLU A 71 -18.51 -12.51 5.09
CA GLU A 71 -17.61 -13.53 4.48
C GLU A 71 -16.15 -13.39 4.94
N VAL A 72 -15.82 -12.26 5.58
CA VAL A 72 -14.45 -11.91 5.98
C VAL A 72 -13.89 -12.94 6.97
N ALA A 73 -14.59 -13.21 8.06
CA ALA A 73 -14.09 -14.11 9.10
C ALA A 73 -13.88 -15.54 8.58
N ALA A 74 -14.85 -16.06 7.82
CA ALA A 74 -14.76 -17.39 7.23
C ALA A 74 -13.62 -17.51 6.21
N THR A 75 -13.38 -16.47 5.41
CA THR A 75 -12.27 -16.44 4.45
C THR A 75 -10.92 -16.35 5.15
N ALA A 76 -10.78 -15.44 6.12
CA ALA A 76 -9.56 -15.27 6.90
C ALA A 76 -9.14 -16.56 7.62
N ALA A 77 -10.10 -17.33 8.13
CA ALA A 77 -9.84 -18.62 8.80
C ALA A 77 -9.22 -19.68 7.87
N THR A 78 -9.31 -19.53 6.55
CA THR A 78 -8.66 -20.44 5.58
C THR A 78 -7.20 -20.08 5.28
N GLY A 79 -6.70 -18.98 5.86
CA GLY A 79 -5.37 -18.44 5.54
C GLY A 79 -5.33 -17.56 4.29
N VAL A 80 -6.47 -17.31 3.64
CA VAL A 80 -6.61 -16.33 2.56
C VAL A 80 -6.98 -14.97 3.14
N VAL A 81 -6.40 -13.87 2.64
CA VAL A 81 -6.73 -12.51 3.06
C VAL A 81 -7.97 -12.02 2.31
N PRO A 82 -9.14 -11.87 2.95
CA PRO A 82 -10.30 -11.25 2.30
C PRO A 82 -10.05 -9.77 2.01
N VAL A 83 -10.42 -9.35 0.80
CA VAL A 83 -10.41 -7.95 0.36
C VAL A 83 -11.86 -7.53 0.12
N LEU A 84 -12.36 -6.63 0.97
CA LEU A 84 -13.70 -6.08 0.88
C LEU A 84 -13.63 -4.70 0.21
N VAL A 85 -14.45 -4.48 -0.82
CA VAL A 85 -14.67 -3.15 -1.38
C VAL A 85 -15.49 -2.34 -0.38
N SER A 86 -14.83 -1.48 0.38
CA SER A 86 -15.42 -0.67 1.44
C SER A 86 -14.52 0.53 1.72
N PRO A 87 -14.87 1.74 1.26
CA PRO A 87 -14.13 2.96 1.60
C PRO A 87 -14.18 3.26 3.11
N GLU A 88 -15.33 2.94 3.72
CA GLU A 88 -15.59 3.08 5.15
C GLU A 88 -15.21 1.82 5.92
N LEU A 89 -15.12 1.92 7.24
CA LEU A 89 -14.93 0.77 8.10
C LEU A 89 -16.21 -0.07 8.19
N PRO A 90 -16.20 -1.35 7.78
CA PRO A 90 -17.38 -2.20 7.81
C PRO A 90 -17.79 -2.52 9.25
N ASP A 91 -19.05 -2.85 9.50
CA ASP A 91 -19.50 -3.39 10.78
C ASP A 91 -19.02 -4.85 10.93
N LEU A 92 -17.96 -5.03 11.72
CA LEU A 92 -17.19 -6.26 11.89
C LEU A 92 -16.38 -6.18 13.18
N SER A 93 -16.37 -7.26 13.96
CA SER A 93 -15.48 -7.37 15.13
C SER A 93 -14.02 -7.42 14.71
N ARG A 94 -13.18 -6.58 15.32
CA ARG A 94 -11.74 -6.48 15.03
C ARG A 94 -10.99 -6.05 16.28
N SER A 95 -9.76 -6.52 16.44
CA SER A 95 -8.88 -6.07 17.54
C SER A 95 -7.97 -4.93 17.12
N VAL A 96 -7.56 -4.94 15.84
CA VAL A 96 -6.60 -3.98 15.30
C VAL A 96 -7.14 -3.35 14.03
N VAL A 97 -7.03 -2.04 13.92
CA VAL A 97 -7.16 -1.31 12.65
C VAL A 97 -5.79 -0.74 12.27
N VAL A 98 -5.38 -0.98 11.02
CA VAL A 98 -4.17 -0.39 10.46
C VAL A 98 -4.55 0.55 9.32
N ASP A 99 -4.31 1.85 9.45
CA ASP A 99 -4.46 2.76 8.32
C ASP A 99 -3.20 2.74 7.45
N ALA A 100 -3.29 1.99 6.34
CA ALA A 100 -2.23 1.82 5.36
C ALA A 100 -2.47 2.62 4.07
N ARG A 101 -3.45 3.54 4.06
CA ARG A 101 -3.80 4.34 2.87
C ARG A 101 -2.77 5.41 2.52
N LEU A 102 -1.89 5.74 3.47
CA LEU A 102 -0.82 6.75 3.32
C LEU A 102 -1.37 8.08 2.75
N ALA A 103 -2.48 8.55 3.31
CA ALA A 103 -3.16 9.77 2.86
C ALA A 103 -2.36 11.06 3.11
N LYS A 104 -1.35 11.00 4.00
CA LYS A 104 -0.50 12.13 4.46
C LYS A 104 -1.22 13.18 5.30
N HIS A 105 -2.50 12.98 5.57
CA HIS A 105 -3.35 13.72 6.50
C HIS A 105 -4.39 12.76 7.08
N VAL A 106 -4.90 13.08 8.27
CA VAL A 106 -6.03 12.35 8.85
C VAL A 106 -7.26 12.54 7.95
N ARG A 107 -7.95 11.44 7.69
CA ARG A 107 -9.24 11.44 7.00
C ARG A 107 -10.35 11.13 7.99
N ASP A 108 -10.65 9.85 8.11
CA ASP A 108 -11.78 9.28 8.84
C ASP A 108 -11.35 8.09 9.71
N THR A 109 -10.04 7.89 9.91
CA THR A 109 -9.53 6.95 10.91
C THR A 109 -9.46 7.66 12.24
N THR A 110 -9.96 7.03 13.29
CA THR A 110 -9.98 7.55 14.65
C THR A 110 -9.35 6.55 15.62
N ILE A 111 -8.88 7.05 16.76
CA ILE A 111 -8.33 6.20 17.82
C ILE A 111 -9.35 5.20 18.37
N GLY A 112 -10.66 5.45 18.19
CA GLY A 112 -11.74 4.58 18.65
C GLY A 112 -12.12 3.45 17.69
N ASP A 113 -11.49 3.34 16.51
CA ASP A 113 -11.88 2.38 15.48
C ASP A 113 -11.61 0.91 15.86
N ALA A 114 -10.74 0.67 16.84
CA ALA A 114 -10.43 -0.63 17.42
C ALA A 114 -9.67 -0.49 18.75
N SER A 115 -9.45 -1.61 19.47
CA SER A 115 -8.63 -1.64 20.68
C SER A 115 -7.18 -1.21 20.45
N LEU A 116 -6.66 -1.45 19.24
CA LEU A 116 -5.42 -0.87 18.75
C LEU A 116 -5.64 -0.28 17.36
N VAL A 117 -5.19 0.96 17.19
CA VAL A 117 -5.22 1.68 15.90
C VAL A 117 -3.80 2.10 15.59
N VAL A 118 -3.24 1.54 14.52
CA VAL A 118 -1.90 1.86 14.04
C VAL A 118 -2.01 2.60 12.72
N ALA A 119 -1.40 3.77 12.62
CA ALA A 119 -1.41 4.53 11.37
C ALA A 119 -0.02 4.53 10.72
N LEU A 120 0.02 4.35 9.41
CA LEU A 120 1.25 4.56 8.66
C LEU A 120 1.45 6.06 8.42
N GLY A 121 2.55 6.61 8.92
CA GLY A 121 2.88 8.01 8.74
C GLY A 121 3.25 8.35 7.29
N PRO A 122 3.21 9.62 6.87
CA PRO A 122 2.93 10.81 7.68
C PRO A 122 1.44 11.14 7.82
N GLY A 123 1.14 12.14 8.67
CA GLY A 123 -0.17 12.77 8.75
C GLY A 123 -1.01 12.42 9.97
N PHE A 124 -0.52 11.52 10.84
CA PHE A 124 -1.18 11.11 12.08
C PHE A 124 -0.32 11.46 13.30
N THR A 125 -0.99 11.64 14.43
CA THR A 125 -0.38 11.87 15.75
C THR A 125 -0.80 10.77 16.72
N ALA A 126 0.17 10.00 17.20
CA ALA A 126 -0.05 8.98 18.22
C ALA A 126 -0.46 9.64 19.55
N GLY A 127 -1.47 9.06 20.20
CA GLY A 127 -2.11 9.60 21.40
C GLY A 127 -3.28 10.55 21.13
N SER A 128 -3.52 10.92 19.86
CA SER A 128 -4.66 11.74 19.42
C SER A 128 -5.48 10.99 18.37
N ASP A 129 -4.88 10.74 17.21
CA ASP A 129 -5.58 10.23 16.04
C ASP A 129 -5.56 8.70 15.98
N CYS A 130 -4.55 8.11 16.61
CA CYS A 130 -4.30 6.68 16.67
C CYS A 130 -3.47 6.34 17.91
N HIS A 131 -3.31 5.06 18.21
CA HIS A 131 -2.53 4.58 19.35
C HIS A 131 -1.02 4.57 19.05
N ALA A 132 -0.65 4.29 17.80
CA ALA A 132 0.74 4.29 17.37
C ALA A 132 0.85 4.73 15.90
N VAL A 133 1.94 5.42 15.58
CA VAL A 133 2.33 5.75 14.21
C VAL A 133 3.58 4.94 13.84
N VAL A 134 3.60 4.37 12.64
CA VAL A 134 4.81 3.73 12.09
C VAL A 134 5.47 4.65 11.07
N GLU A 135 6.76 4.92 11.25
CA GLU A 135 7.56 5.76 10.35
C GLU A 135 7.70 5.12 8.97
N THR A 136 7.43 5.88 7.91
CA THR A 136 7.55 5.40 6.52
C THR A 136 8.59 6.16 5.69
N LEU A 137 9.15 7.26 6.21
CA LEU A 137 10.27 7.95 5.57
C LEU A 137 11.49 7.03 5.54
N ARG A 138 12.08 6.87 4.34
CA ARG A 138 13.30 6.07 4.19
C ARG A 138 14.44 6.75 4.97
N GLY A 139 15.15 5.95 5.75
CA GLY A 139 16.25 6.41 6.58
C GLY A 139 16.39 5.53 7.83
N PRO A 140 17.23 5.94 8.80
CA PRO A 140 17.54 5.14 9.99
C PRO A 140 16.33 4.84 10.90
N ARG A 141 15.21 5.56 10.73
CA ARG A 141 14.00 5.41 11.53
C ARG A 141 12.88 4.64 10.82
N LEU A 142 13.09 4.20 9.57
CA LEU A 142 12.08 3.50 8.80
C LEU A 142 11.52 2.29 9.57
N GLY A 143 10.20 2.19 9.67
CA GLY A 143 9.52 1.11 10.38
C GLY A 143 9.47 1.25 11.90
N ARG A 144 10.08 2.30 12.48
CA ARG A 144 10.03 2.51 13.94
C ARG A 144 8.61 2.86 14.38
N VAL A 145 8.18 2.25 15.49
CA VAL A 145 6.92 2.57 16.17
C VAL A 145 7.07 3.83 17.02
N ILE A 146 6.11 4.74 16.88
CA ILE A 146 6.00 5.99 17.60
C ILE A 146 4.71 5.93 18.42
N TRP A 147 4.85 5.84 19.74
CA TRP A 147 3.72 5.73 20.67
C TRP A 147 3.19 7.09 21.14
N GLU A 148 3.95 8.15 20.95
CA GLU A 148 3.57 9.52 21.29
C GLU A 148 4.13 10.49 20.24
N GLY A 149 3.27 11.38 19.73
CA GLY A 149 3.63 12.34 18.68
C GLY A 149 3.51 11.79 17.25
N SER A 150 4.09 12.50 16.29
CA SER A 150 3.94 12.22 14.85
C SER A 150 5.24 11.67 14.23
N SER A 151 5.11 10.98 13.09
CA SER A 151 6.27 10.63 12.25
C SER A 151 6.86 11.87 11.56
N ALA A 152 7.96 11.69 10.82
CA ALA A 152 8.48 12.73 9.94
C ALA A 152 7.38 13.23 8.98
N ALA A 153 7.40 14.53 8.67
CA ALA A 153 6.46 15.16 7.75
C ALA A 153 6.66 14.68 6.30
N ASP A 154 5.61 14.80 5.48
CA ASP A 154 5.74 14.54 4.04
C ASP A 154 6.67 15.58 3.40
N THR A 155 7.78 15.13 2.84
CA THR A 155 8.74 16.01 2.16
C THR A 155 8.26 16.42 0.76
N GLY A 156 7.27 15.72 0.21
CA GLY A 156 6.83 15.86 -1.18
C GLY A 156 7.83 15.33 -2.22
N ILE A 157 9.04 14.94 -1.79
CA ILE A 157 10.14 14.50 -2.66
C ILE A 157 10.20 12.97 -2.65
N PRO A 158 10.04 12.30 -3.81
CA PRO A 158 10.23 10.85 -3.90
C PRO A 158 11.66 10.44 -3.53
N GLY A 159 11.79 9.27 -2.89
CA GLY A 159 13.12 8.71 -2.59
C GLY A 159 13.94 8.44 -3.86
N VAL A 160 15.25 8.62 -3.74
CA VAL A 160 16.23 8.42 -4.81
C VAL A 160 16.37 6.92 -5.15
N VAL A 161 16.34 6.59 -6.43
CA VAL A 161 16.55 5.25 -6.97
C VAL A 161 17.43 5.37 -8.22
N GLY A 162 18.56 4.67 -8.26
CA GLY A 162 19.50 4.77 -9.39
C GLY A 162 19.99 6.20 -9.67
N GLY A 163 20.08 7.05 -8.64
CA GLY A 163 20.44 8.46 -8.77
C GLY A 163 19.30 9.41 -9.18
N GLN A 164 18.11 8.89 -9.47
CA GLN A 164 16.94 9.69 -9.90
C GLN A 164 15.88 9.77 -8.80
N SER A 165 15.15 10.88 -8.70
CA SER A 165 14.16 11.11 -7.64
C SER A 165 12.75 11.36 -8.19
N SER A 166 12.47 12.60 -8.59
CA SER A 166 11.17 13.02 -9.12
C SER A 166 10.95 12.57 -10.57
N GLU A 167 12.04 12.47 -11.33
CA GLU A 167 12.10 12.12 -12.75
C GLU A 167 11.55 10.73 -13.02
N ARG A 168 11.63 9.85 -12.02
CA ARG A 168 11.18 8.47 -12.10
C ARG A 168 9.66 8.33 -11.95
N VAL A 169 8.98 9.35 -11.44
CA VAL A 169 7.56 9.29 -11.10
C VAL A 169 6.73 9.87 -12.25
N LEU A 170 5.81 9.05 -12.77
CA LEU A 170 4.85 9.50 -13.76
C LEU A 170 3.68 10.18 -13.04
N ARG A 171 3.34 11.39 -13.50
CA ARG A 171 2.20 12.17 -13.00
C ARG A 171 1.19 12.41 -14.11
N ALA A 172 -0.08 12.41 -13.77
CA ALA A 172 -1.15 12.70 -14.73
C ALA A 172 -1.03 14.13 -15.26
N PRO A 173 -0.89 14.35 -16.58
CA PRO A 173 -0.82 15.69 -17.15
C PRO A 173 -2.18 16.42 -17.12
N THR A 174 -3.27 15.68 -17.04
CA THR A 174 -4.64 16.20 -17.02
C THR A 174 -5.54 15.29 -16.19
N HIS A 175 -6.75 15.75 -15.85
CA HIS A 175 -7.80 14.91 -15.31
C HIS A 175 -8.40 14.02 -16.42
N GLY A 176 -8.67 12.76 -16.10
CA GLY A 176 -9.38 11.85 -17.01
C GLY A 176 -9.11 10.39 -16.79
N THR A 177 -9.57 9.59 -17.75
CA THR A 177 -9.37 8.15 -17.80
C THR A 177 -8.02 7.81 -18.41
N VAL A 178 -7.27 6.94 -17.75
CA VAL A 178 -5.96 6.45 -18.20
C VAL A 178 -6.11 5.31 -19.20
N THR A 179 -5.28 5.30 -20.23
CA THR A 179 -5.09 4.16 -21.13
C THR A 179 -3.60 3.94 -21.36
N TRP A 180 -3.11 2.72 -21.11
CA TRP A 180 -1.70 2.37 -21.26
C TRP A 180 -1.41 1.68 -22.61
N LYS A 181 -0.19 1.89 -23.11
CA LYS A 181 0.40 1.23 -24.29
C LYS A 181 1.51 0.24 -23.91
N VAL A 182 1.86 0.19 -22.62
CA VAL A 182 2.93 -0.62 -22.03
C VAL A 182 2.42 -1.31 -20.77
N GLU A 183 3.13 -2.34 -20.34
CA GLU A 183 2.86 -3.09 -19.12
C GLU A 183 3.96 -2.90 -18.06
N ILE A 184 3.66 -3.28 -16.82
CA ILE A 184 4.67 -3.32 -15.76
C ILE A 184 5.70 -4.41 -16.12
N GLY A 185 6.98 -4.03 -16.16
CA GLY A 185 8.09 -4.88 -16.59
C GLY A 185 8.67 -4.51 -17.95
N ASP A 186 7.94 -3.74 -18.77
CA ASP A 186 8.43 -3.29 -20.07
C ASP A 186 9.65 -2.37 -19.93
N THR A 187 10.60 -2.51 -20.85
CA THR A 187 11.75 -1.60 -20.96
C THR A 187 11.38 -0.43 -21.86
N VAL A 188 11.73 0.78 -21.41
CA VAL A 188 11.36 2.04 -22.06
C VAL A 188 12.56 2.96 -22.16
N GLY A 189 12.59 3.79 -23.20
CA GLY A 189 13.56 4.85 -23.42
C GLY A 189 13.03 6.23 -23.01
N SER A 190 13.95 7.17 -22.81
CA SER A 190 13.58 8.57 -22.58
C SER A 190 12.82 9.14 -23.79
N GLY A 191 11.66 9.75 -23.54
CA GLY A 191 10.77 10.27 -24.57
C GLY A 191 9.67 9.30 -25.02
N ASP A 192 9.71 8.04 -24.61
CA ASP A 192 8.68 7.06 -24.99
C ASP A 192 7.31 7.43 -24.40
N VAL A 193 6.28 7.38 -25.25
CA VAL A 193 4.88 7.57 -24.86
C VAL A 193 4.35 6.25 -24.30
N LEU A 194 4.10 6.23 -23.00
CA LEU A 194 3.67 5.04 -22.26
C LEU A 194 2.16 4.84 -22.30
N GLY A 195 1.39 5.91 -22.50
CA GLY A 195 -0.06 5.89 -22.46
C GLY A 195 -0.66 7.27 -22.71
N GLN A 196 -1.96 7.39 -22.47
CA GLN A 196 -2.71 8.63 -22.66
C GLN A 196 -3.73 8.83 -21.53
N ILE A 197 -4.04 10.09 -21.25
CA ILE A 197 -5.15 10.50 -20.38
C ILE A 197 -6.00 11.51 -21.11
N SER A 198 -7.26 11.19 -21.38
CA SER A 198 -8.15 12.05 -22.17
C SER A 198 -7.51 12.52 -23.50
N GLY A 199 -6.73 11.65 -24.15
CA GLY A 199 -6.00 11.95 -25.39
C GLY A 199 -4.69 12.72 -25.24
N VAL A 200 -4.28 13.09 -24.02
CA VAL A 200 -2.97 13.72 -23.73
C VAL A 200 -1.93 12.65 -23.43
N ASP A 201 -0.82 12.66 -24.15
CA ASP A 201 0.26 11.67 -23.98
C ASP A 201 0.91 11.75 -22.59
N VAL A 202 1.18 10.57 -22.03
CA VAL A 202 2.00 10.36 -20.83
C VAL A 202 3.31 9.75 -21.30
N ALA A 203 4.40 10.52 -21.20
CA ALA A 203 5.73 10.08 -21.58
C ALA A 203 6.68 9.98 -20.38
N THR A 204 7.68 9.09 -20.48
CA THR A 204 8.79 9.04 -19.52
C THR A 204 9.93 9.95 -19.95
N VAL A 205 10.63 10.55 -18.99
CA VAL A 205 11.89 11.29 -19.23
C VAL A 205 13.12 10.43 -18.95
N LEU A 206 12.93 9.21 -18.45
CA LEU A 206 13.99 8.26 -18.12
C LEU A 206 13.94 7.04 -19.04
N GLU A 207 15.13 6.52 -19.33
CA GLU A 207 15.28 5.11 -19.73
C GLU A 207 15.21 4.20 -18.49
N GLY A 208 14.73 2.97 -18.68
CA GLY A 208 14.65 1.98 -17.60
C GLY A 208 13.52 1.01 -17.81
N ALA A 209 12.96 0.51 -16.71
CA ALA A 209 11.83 -0.42 -16.74
C ALA A 209 10.61 0.12 -16.02
N VAL A 210 9.43 -0.07 -16.59
CA VAL A 210 8.15 0.31 -15.98
C VAL A 210 7.95 -0.51 -14.71
N ARG A 211 7.99 0.15 -13.55
CA ARG A 211 7.91 -0.51 -12.24
C ARG A 211 6.51 -0.53 -11.67
N GLY A 212 5.69 0.45 -12.05
CA GLY A 212 4.31 0.55 -11.60
C GLY A 212 3.49 1.42 -12.53
N LEU A 213 2.22 1.07 -12.65
CA LEU A 213 1.18 1.75 -13.40
C LEU A 213 -0.13 1.60 -12.62
N ILE A 214 -0.84 2.72 -12.40
CA ILE A 214 -2.23 2.67 -11.94
C ILE A 214 -3.08 1.85 -12.92
N GLY A 215 -4.20 1.29 -12.45
CA GLY A 215 -5.06 0.44 -13.27
C GLY A 215 -5.46 1.12 -14.57
N ASP A 216 -5.42 0.37 -15.68
CA ASP A 216 -5.97 0.84 -16.95
C ASP A 216 -7.46 1.16 -16.78
N GLY A 217 -7.94 2.24 -17.40
CA GLY A 217 -9.31 2.72 -17.21
C GLY A 217 -9.56 3.48 -15.90
N SER A 218 -8.56 3.66 -15.03
CA SER A 218 -8.73 4.45 -13.80
C SER A 218 -8.97 5.93 -14.13
N THR A 219 -9.84 6.58 -13.36
CA THR A 219 -10.02 8.05 -13.40
C THR A 219 -9.04 8.71 -12.44
N VAL A 220 -8.30 9.70 -12.92
CA VAL A 220 -7.25 10.38 -12.15
C VAL A 220 -7.36 11.89 -12.23
N GLU A 221 -6.84 12.56 -11.22
CA GLU A 221 -6.71 14.02 -11.16
C GLU A 221 -5.35 14.47 -11.71
N ALA A 222 -5.30 15.69 -12.27
CA ALA A 222 -4.05 16.28 -12.72
C ALA A 222 -3.00 16.33 -11.59
N GLY A 223 -1.76 15.93 -11.89
CA GLY A 223 -0.65 15.86 -10.94
C GLY A 223 -0.61 14.60 -10.05
N MET A 224 -1.67 13.78 -10.06
CA MET A 224 -1.70 12.51 -9.32
C MET A 224 -0.58 11.58 -9.81
N LYS A 225 0.05 10.83 -8.89
CA LYS A 225 1.01 9.79 -9.26
C LYS A 225 0.25 8.63 -9.94
N ILE A 226 0.63 8.31 -11.17
CA ILE A 226 0.00 7.27 -11.98
C ILE A 226 0.95 6.14 -12.37
N GLY A 227 2.25 6.30 -12.12
CA GLY A 227 3.24 5.29 -12.48
C GLY A 227 4.63 5.62 -11.95
N ASP A 228 5.56 4.70 -12.13
CA ASP A 228 6.99 4.99 -12.03
C ASP A 228 7.84 4.07 -12.90
N VAL A 229 8.92 4.62 -13.44
CA VAL A 229 9.98 3.91 -14.18
C VAL A 229 11.17 3.76 -13.25
N ASP A 230 11.75 2.57 -13.15
CA ASP A 230 12.99 2.36 -12.42
C ASP A 230 14.19 2.46 -13.37
N PRO A 231 15.09 3.45 -13.17
CA PRO A 231 16.21 3.68 -14.09
C PRO A 231 17.27 2.56 -14.07
N ARG A 232 17.18 1.64 -13.11
CA ARG A 232 18.10 0.50 -13.01
C ARG A 232 17.71 -0.65 -13.95
N GLY A 233 16.52 -0.60 -14.56
CA GLY A 233 16.01 -1.64 -15.46
C GLY A 233 15.64 -2.96 -14.77
N THR A 234 15.42 -3.99 -15.59
CA THR A 234 15.12 -5.39 -15.19
C THR A 234 16.40 -6.22 -15.18
N GLY A 235 17.12 -6.25 -14.06
CA GLY A 235 18.40 -6.97 -13.96
C GLY A 235 18.68 -7.54 -12.57
N THR A 236 19.41 -8.66 -12.51
CA THR A 236 19.78 -9.38 -11.28
C THR A 236 20.80 -8.62 -10.42
N ASP A 237 21.56 -7.71 -11.01
CA ASP A 237 22.57 -6.89 -10.32
C ASP A 237 22.00 -5.50 -9.97
N GLY A 238 21.09 -5.47 -9.00
CA GLY A 238 20.57 -4.22 -8.42
C GLY A 238 19.42 -3.57 -9.19
N GLY A 239 18.87 -4.22 -10.21
CA GLY A 239 17.64 -3.81 -10.90
C GLY A 239 16.43 -3.76 -9.96
N ALA A 240 15.35 -3.12 -10.39
CA ALA A 240 14.11 -3.19 -9.61
C ALA A 240 13.43 -4.54 -9.82
N SER A 241 12.97 -5.13 -8.73
CA SER A 241 11.93 -6.13 -8.79
C SER A 241 10.56 -5.48 -8.94
N MET A 242 9.84 -5.91 -9.97
CA MET A 242 8.45 -5.56 -10.20
C MET A 242 7.51 -6.44 -9.39
N TRP A 243 7.98 -7.63 -8.99
CA TRP A 243 7.16 -8.71 -8.47
C TRP A 243 7.40 -9.01 -6.99
N GLU A 244 8.38 -8.35 -6.36
CA GLU A 244 8.67 -8.50 -4.94
C GLU A 244 8.24 -7.28 -4.13
N VAL A 245 7.73 -7.55 -2.93
CA VAL A 245 7.40 -6.52 -1.95
C VAL A 245 8.66 -5.78 -1.53
N SER A 246 8.56 -4.45 -1.43
CA SER A 246 9.75 -3.64 -1.16
C SER A 246 10.28 -3.84 0.27
N ASP A 247 11.59 -3.65 0.41
CA ASP A 247 12.28 -3.49 1.70
C ASP A 247 11.57 -2.50 2.64
N LYS A 248 11.03 -1.40 2.08
CA LYS A 248 10.25 -0.40 2.80
C LYS A 248 8.93 -0.96 3.30
N ALA A 249 8.15 -1.60 2.44
CA ALA A 249 6.89 -2.21 2.84
C ALA A 249 7.09 -3.28 3.90
N LEU A 250 8.14 -4.11 3.78
CA LEU A 250 8.48 -5.14 4.76
C LEU A 250 8.97 -4.57 6.10
N SER A 251 9.73 -3.47 6.09
CA SER A 251 10.19 -2.77 7.30
C SER A 251 9.02 -2.10 8.02
N VAL A 252 8.14 -1.42 7.28
CA VAL A 252 6.93 -0.81 7.82
C VAL A 252 5.98 -1.86 8.40
N GLY A 253 5.77 -2.98 7.70
CA GLY A 253 5.00 -4.10 8.23
C GLY A 253 5.62 -4.70 9.51
N GLY A 254 6.94 -4.71 9.61
CA GLY A 254 7.65 -5.12 10.82
C GLY A 254 7.33 -4.20 12.00
N GLY A 255 7.31 -2.88 11.79
CA GLY A 255 6.87 -1.92 12.80
C GLY A 255 5.42 -2.11 13.24
N VAL A 256 4.51 -2.39 12.29
CA VAL A 256 3.12 -2.69 12.65
C VAL A 256 3.03 -3.96 13.50
N LEU A 257 3.75 -5.03 13.12
CA LEU A 257 3.80 -6.25 13.91
C LEU A 257 4.36 -6.01 15.33
N GLU A 258 5.43 -5.22 15.46
CA GLU A 258 5.98 -4.79 16.75
C GLU A 258 4.92 -4.07 17.60
N ALA A 259 4.16 -3.15 17.00
CA ALA A 259 3.10 -2.42 17.69
C ALA A 259 2.00 -3.36 18.19
N VAL A 260 1.56 -4.31 17.36
CA VAL A 260 0.53 -5.31 17.72
C VAL A 260 1.00 -6.19 18.86
N LEU A 261 2.22 -6.74 18.79
CA LEU A 261 2.77 -7.61 19.84
C LEU A 261 2.96 -6.85 21.17
N THR A 262 3.44 -5.60 21.11
CA THR A 262 3.58 -4.74 22.30
C THR A 262 2.24 -4.45 22.94
N TRP A 263 1.20 -4.21 22.14
CA TRP A 263 -0.16 -3.99 22.65
C TRP A 263 -0.73 -5.24 23.33
N LEU A 264 -0.53 -6.43 22.75
CA LEU A 264 -0.97 -7.69 23.35
C LEU A 264 -0.31 -7.95 24.71
N ASP A 265 1.01 -7.73 24.80
CA ASP A 265 1.76 -7.87 26.06
C ASP A 265 1.22 -6.96 27.17
N ARG A 266 0.89 -5.71 26.83
CA ARG A 266 0.32 -4.73 27.77
C ARG A 266 -1.14 -4.97 28.15
N SER A 267 -1.86 -5.75 27.35
CA SER A 267 -3.28 -6.04 27.54
C SER A 267 -3.53 -7.39 28.21
N SER A 268 -2.45 -8.17 28.44
CA SER A 268 -2.47 -9.49 29.07
C SER A 268 -2.36 -9.42 30.59
#